data_AF-A0A520I9X3-F1
#
_entry.id   AF-A0A520I9X3-F1
#
_cell.length_a   1.000
_cell.length_b   1.000
_cell.length_c   1.000
_cell.angle_alpha   90.00
_cell.angle_beta   90.00
_cell.angle_gamma   90.00
#
_symmetry.space_group_name_H-M   'P 1'
#
loop_
_entity.id
_entity.type
_entity.pdbx_description
1 polymer ?
#
loop_
_entity_poly.entity_id
_entity_poly.type
_entity_poly.pdbx_seq_one_letter_code
_entity_poly.pdbx_strand_id
1 'polypeptide(L)'
;MLKIQNYQHGGALLLSEVSGDLDIKYRIQYERLTLAMVSYSKAVIDNSVSASAVKMNFGMGKKTLGKNTYLREVASTHLKEGTADEISGAISFIAAQSCVDGVVLFNRSMVANGFGAVLKSKKMPSKIYVSSTATATPKSLNIHDPRHYGTRHRSMIAYCWNHPESLGFVISQDGEIRAFCKIDDKLIMWENIKTQQYINNKMRNI
;
A
#
# COMPACT_ATOMS: atom_id res chain seq x y z
N MET A 1 11.27 1.87 -5.71
CA MET A 1 10.20 2.78 -5.23
C MET A 1 10.60 4.24 -5.48
N LEU A 2 10.80 4.63 -6.74
CA LEU A 2 11.61 5.82 -7.11
C LEU A 2 10.97 6.67 -8.22
N LYS A 3 9.64 6.65 -8.40
CA LYS A 3 9.02 7.35 -9.54
C LYS A 3 7.87 8.31 -9.20
N ILE A 4 7.01 8.04 -8.22
CA ILE A 4 5.91 8.98 -7.87
C ILE A 4 6.40 10.36 -7.42
N GLN A 5 7.46 10.42 -6.61
CA GLN A 5 8.03 11.71 -6.17
C GLN A 5 8.71 12.49 -7.30
N ASN A 6 9.20 11.80 -8.34
CA ASN A 6 9.84 12.43 -9.49
C ASN A 6 8.83 12.99 -10.51
N TYR A 7 7.56 12.57 -10.44
CA TYR A 7 6.53 13.04 -11.35
C TYR A 7 5.91 14.39 -10.96
N GLN A 8 6.28 14.98 -9.81
CA GLN A 8 5.69 16.23 -9.29
C GLN A 8 4.15 16.27 -9.35
N HIS A 9 3.52 15.10 -9.28
CA HIS A 9 2.08 14.92 -9.32
C HIS A 9 1.68 14.07 -8.11
N GLY A 10 0.78 14.63 -7.29
CA GLY A 10 0.12 13.84 -6.26
C GLY A 10 -0.73 12.73 -6.87
N GLY A 11 -1.06 11.70 -6.10
CA GLY A 11 -1.86 10.56 -6.53
C GLY A 11 -2.98 10.24 -5.56
N ALA A 12 -3.91 9.39 -5.97
CA ALA A 12 -4.94 8.86 -5.09
C ALA A 12 -5.17 7.37 -5.35
N LEU A 13 -5.41 6.64 -4.27
CA LEU A 13 -5.68 5.21 -4.27
C LEU A 13 -6.90 4.95 -3.41
N LEU A 14 -7.77 4.05 -3.84
CA LEU A 14 -9.01 3.72 -3.14
C LEU A 14 -9.16 2.21 -3.07
N LEU A 15 -9.38 1.67 -1.88
CA LEU A 15 -9.85 0.30 -1.68
C LEU A 15 -11.36 0.37 -1.47
N SER A 16 -12.12 -0.22 -2.39
CA SER A 16 -13.58 -0.28 -2.31
C SER A 16 -14.13 -1.43 -3.15
N GLU A 17 -15.17 -2.10 -2.64
CA GLU A 17 -15.94 -3.09 -3.40
C GLU A 17 -17.12 -2.43 -4.17
N VAL A 18 -17.47 -1.19 -3.83
CA VAL A 18 -18.71 -0.54 -4.28
C VAL A 18 -18.49 0.32 -5.53
N SER A 19 -19.20 0.02 -6.60
CA SER A 19 -19.05 0.67 -7.92
C SER A 19 -20.04 1.81 -8.20
N GLY A 20 -21.10 1.99 -7.41
CA GLY A 20 -22.19 2.91 -7.73
C GLY A 20 -21.80 4.40 -7.86
N ASP A 21 -20.83 4.85 -7.06
CA ASP A 21 -20.31 6.23 -7.08
C ASP A 21 -18.94 6.35 -7.80
N LEU A 22 -18.57 5.36 -8.61
CA LEU A 22 -17.29 5.33 -9.32
C LEU A 22 -17.50 5.37 -10.83
N ASP A 23 -16.82 6.30 -11.49
CA ASP A 23 -16.69 6.32 -12.93
C ASP A 23 -15.28 5.92 -13.34
N ILE A 24 -15.11 4.66 -13.75
CA ILE A 24 -13.80 4.09 -14.03
C ILE A 24 -13.51 4.27 -15.53
N LYS A 25 -12.61 5.21 -15.85
CA LYS A 25 -12.21 5.48 -17.24
C LYS A 25 -11.43 4.34 -17.88
N TYR A 26 -10.45 3.78 -17.14
CA TYR A 26 -9.62 2.69 -17.63
C TYR A 26 -9.77 1.47 -16.72
N ARG A 27 -10.52 0.47 -17.19
CA ARG A 27 -10.71 -0.79 -16.47
C ARG A 27 -9.58 -1.75 -16.78
N ILE A 28 -9.01 -2.33 -15.73
CA ILE A 28 -8.03 -3.40 -15.82
C ILE A 28 -8.30 -4.37 -14.68
N GLN A 29 -7.92 -5.64 -14.81
CA GLN A 29 -7.87 -6.56 -13.68
C GLN A 29 -6.42 -7.00 -13.51
N TYR A 30 -5.75 -6.44 -12.51
CA TYR A 30 -4.33 -6.65 -12.29
C TYR A 30 -4.07 -7.25 -10.91
N GLU A 31 -3.85 -8.57 -10.90
CA GLU A 31 -3.71 -9.39 -9.69
C GLU A 31 -2.24 -9.66 -9.32
N ARG A 32 -1.29 -9.22 -10.15
CA ARG A 32 0.12 -9.59 -10.01
C ARG A 32 0.72 -9.14 -8.67
N LEU A 33 0.28 -8.03 -8.09
CA LEU A 33 0.75 -7.62 -6.76
C LEU A 33 0.41 -8.67 -5.70
N THR A 34 -0.85 -9.10 -5.65
CA THR A 34 -1.33 -10.12 -4.72
C THR A 34 -0.63 -11.45 -4.95
N LEU A 35 -0.51 -11.89 -6.20
CA LEU A 35 0.18 -13.13 -6.56
C LEU A 35 1.66 -13.09 -6.17
N ALA A 36 2.36 -11.99 -6.46
CA ALA A 36 3.77 -11.83 -6.12
C ALA A 36 3.99 -11.81 -4.60
N MET A 37 3.08 -11.18 -3.83
CA MET A 37 3.14 -11.19 -2.36
C MET A 37 2.99 -12.61 -1.79
N VAL A 38 2.08 -13.41 -2.34
CA VAL A 38 1.89 -14.82 -1.92
C VAL A 38 3.13 -15.65 -2.27
N SER A 39 3.66 -15.50 -3.49
CA SER A 39 4.87 -16.19 -3.95
C SER A 39 6.09 -15.82 -3.10
N TYR A 40 6.28 -14.54 -2.80
CA TYR A 40 7.36 -14.06 -1.93
C TYR A 40 7.24 -14.63 -0.51
N SER A 41 6.03 -14.66 0.06
CA SER A 41 5.80 -15.22 1.39
C SER A 41 6.21 -16.70 1.45
N LYS A 42 5.85 -17.49 0.42
CA LYS A 42 6.29 -18.88 0.31
C LYS A 42 7.81 -18.99 0.18
N ALA A 43 8.42 -18.19 -0.70
CA ALA A 43 9.86 -18.20 -0.93
C ALA A 43 10.67 -17.80 0.33
N VAL A 44 10.17 -16.86 1.15
CA VAL A 44 10.78 -16.49 2.43
C VAL A 44 10.76 -17.67 3.42
N ILE A 45 9.63 -18.37 3.53
CA ILE A 45 9.49 -19.54 4.40
C ILE A 45 10.44 -20.65 3.92
N ASP A 46 10.43 -20.98 2.64
CA ASP A 46 11.29 -22.01 2.07
C ASP A 46 12.78 -21.70 2.22
N ASN A 47 13.16 -20.43 2.06
CA ASN A 47 14.52 -19.97 2.29
C ASN A 47 14.91 -20.07 3.76
N SER A 48 14.04 -19.68 4.69
CA SER A 48 14.27 -19.80 6.12
C SER A 48 14.47 -21.25 6.56
N VAL A 49 13.63 -22.16 6.06
CA VAL A 49 13.74 -23.61 6.33
C VAL A 49 15.06 -24.15 5.77
N SER A 50 15.41 -23.80 4.54
CA SER A 50 16.63 -24.29 3.87
C SER A 50 17.90 -23.76 4.55
N ALA A 51 17.92 -22.47 4.92
CA ALA A 51 19.02 -21.85 5.67
C ALA A 51 19.17 -22.46 7.07
N SER A 52 18.05 -22.75 7.75
CA SER A 52 18.07 -23.40 9.07
C SER A 52 18.63 -24.82 8.99
N ALA A 53 18.29 -25.58 7.95
CA ALA A 53 18.85 -26.92 7.73
C ALA A 53 20.37 -26.87 7.51
N VAL A 54 20.86 -25.89 6.75
CA VAL A 54 22.30 -25.65 6.58
C VAL A 54 22.96 -25.33 7.92
N LYS A 55 22.40 -24.37 8.68
CA LYS A 55 22.91 -23.97 9.99
C LYS A 55 22.95 -25.13 10.99
N MET A 56 21.92 -25.98 11.00
CA MET A 56 21.86 -27.15 11.87
C MET A 56 22.94 -28.19 11.54
N ASN A 57 23.24 -28.42 10.25
CA ASN A 57 24.31 -29.34 9.85
C ASN A 57 25.68 -28.87 10.39
N PHE A 58 25.98 -27.58 10.26
CA PHE A 58 27.21 -27.01 10.84
C PHE A 58 27.20 -27.01 12.37
N GLY A 59 26.04 -26.74 13.00
CA GLY A 59 25.87 -26.81 14.45
C GLY A 59 26.08 -28.21 15.02
N MET A 60 25.83 -29.26 14.23
CA MET A 60 26.15 -30.66 14.56
C MET A 60 27.62 -31.03 14.32
N GLY A 61 28.49 -30.06 14.00
CA GLY A 61 29.91 -30.27 13.79
C GLY A 61 30.27 -30.85 12.42
N LYS A 62 29.33 -30.94 11.47
CA LYS A 62 29.66 -31.36 10.11
C LYS A 62 30.46 -30.26 9.42
N LYS A 63 31.60 -30.62 8.82
CA LYS A 63 32.46 -29.72 8.05
C LYS A 63 32.03 -29.55 6.59
N THR A 64 31.15 -30.42 6.09
CA THR A 64 30.69 -30.43 4.70
C THR A 64 29.17 -30.49 4.62
N LEU A 65 28.61 -29.86 3.58
CA LEU A 65 27.20 -29.90 3.25
C LEU A 65 26.94 -30.97 2.19
N GLY A 66 25.83 -31.68 2.33
CA GLY A 66 25.34 -32.54 1.27
C GLY A 66 24.94 -31.70 0.05
N LYS A 67 25.25 -32.19 -1.16
CA LYS A 67 24.94 -31.52 -2.43
C LYS A 67 23.48 -31.03 -2.51
N ASN A 68 22.52 -31.88 -2.12
CA ASN A 68 21.10 -31.54 -2.18
C ASN A 68 20.74 -30.40 -1.22
N THR A 69 21.31 -30.37 -0.03
CA THR A 69 21.07 -29.30 0.96
C THR A 69 21.62 -27.97 0.45
N TYR A 70 22.84 -27.99 -0.10
CA TYR A 70 23.45 -26.81 -0.71
C TYR A 70 22.63 -26.29 -1.90
N LEU A 71 22.30 -27.16 -2.86
CA LEU A 71 21.52 -26.77 -4.04
C LEU A 71 20.14 -26.22 -3.67
N ARG A 72 19.48 -26.80 -2.67
CA ARG A 72 18.18 -26.33 -2.18
C ARG A 72 18.28 -24.95 -1.54
N GLU A 73 19.31 -24.70 -0.73
CA GLU A 73 19.52 -23.39 -0.12
C GLU A 73 19.74 -22.31 -1.20
N VAL A 74 20.67 -22.55 -2.14
CA VAL A 74 20.95 -21.62 -3.25
C VAL A 74 19.70 -21.35 -4.09
N ALA A 75 18.96 -22.40 -4.46
CA ALA A 75 17.72 -22.26 -5.23
C ALA A 75 16.66 -21.45 -4.47
N SER A 76 16.49 -21.71 -3.17
CA SER A 76 15.54 -20.95 -2.34
C SER A 76 15.91 -19.48 -2.18
N THR A 77 17.21 -19.17 -2.13
CA THR A 77 17.72 -17.79 -2.06
C THR A 77 17.40 -17.04 -3.35
N HIS A 78 17.70 -17.62 -4.51
CA HIS A 78 17.37 -17.01 -5.80
C HIS A 78 15.86 -16.85 -6.04
N LEU A 79 15.06 -17.83 -5.62
CA LEU A 79 13.60 -17.73 -5.74
C LEU A 79 13.04 -16.58 -4.88
N LYS A 80 13.56 -16.41 -3.66
CA LYS A 80 13.20 -15.29 -2.78
C LYS A 80 13.58 -13.93 -3.39
N GLU A 81 14.75 -13.83 -4.02
CA GLU A 81 15.18 -12.61 -4.72
C GLU A 81 14.28 -12.31 -5.93
N GLY A 82 14.05 -13.28 -6.80
CA GLY A 82 13.21 -13.10 -7.99
C GLY A 82 11.76 -12.72 -7.67
N THR A 83 11.19 -13.28 -6.59
CA THR A 83 9.84 -12.91 -6.14
C THR A 83 9.79 -11.50 -5.52
N ALA A 84 10.88 -11.02 -4.91
CA ALA A 84 10.99 -9.63 -4.44
C ALA A 84 11.03 -8.64 -5.62
N ASP A 85 11.72 -9.00 -6.71
CA ASP A 85 11.74 -8.21 -7.94
C ASP A 85 10.37 -8.15 -8.60
N GLU A 86 9.60 -9.25 -8.58
CA GLU A 86 8.23 -9.28 -9.09
C GLU A 86 7.31 -8.30 -8.32
N ILE A 87 7.39 -8.27 -6.99
CA ILE A 87 6.67 -7.29 -6.17
C ILE A 87 7.05 -5.86 -6.59
N SER A 88 8.35 -5.60 -6.76
CA SER A 88 8.86 -4.28 -7.14
C SER A 88 8.35 -3.86 -8.53
N GLY A 89 8.28 -4.80 -9.47
CA GLY A 89 7.70 -4.60 -10.80
C GLY A 89 6.19 -4.28 -10.73
N ALA A 90 5.43 -5.05 -9.94
CA ALA A 90 4.00 -4.84 -9.76
C ALA A 90 3.67 -3.48 -9.13
N ILE A 91 4.41 -3.09 -8.08
CA ILE A 91 4.29 -1.76 -7.48
C ILE A 91 4.61 -0.66 -8.48
N SER A 92 5.67 -0.83 -9.29
CA SER A 92 6.07 0.16 -10.29
C SER A 92 5.01 0.33 -11.38
N PHE A 93 4.37 -0.76 -11.80
CA PHE A 93 3.26 -0.73 -12.76
C PHE A 93 2.03 0.01 -12.21
N ILE A 94 1.63 -0.28 -10.98
CA ILE A 94 0.52 0.42 -10.30
C ILE A 94 0.85 1.90 -10.12
N ALA A 95 2.07 2.21 -9.68
CA ALA A 95 2.50 3.59 -9.49
C ALA A 95 2.42 4.39 -10.78
N ALA A 96 2.79 3.82 -11.93
CA ALA A 96 2.66 4.48 -13.23
C ALA A 96 1.21 4.86 -13.57
N GLN A 97 0.22 4.05 -13.16
CA GLN A 97 -1.20 4.34 -13.39
C GLN A 97 -1.71 5.51 -12.54
N SER A 98 -1.14 5.72 -11.35
CA SER A 98 -1.49 6.86 -10.49
C SER A 98 -1.11 8.23 -11.04
N CYS A 99 -0.28 8.27 -12.09
CA CYS A 99 0.04 9.50 -12.81
C CYS A 99 -1.13 9.99 -13.70
N VAL A 100 -2.12 9.14 -13.95
CA VAL A 100 -3.35 9.51 -14.63
C VAL A 100 -4.28 10.20 -13.64
N ASP A 101 -4.88 11.33 -14.04
CA ASP A 101 -5.80 12.06 -13.18
C ASP A 101 -7.00 11.19 -12.75
N GLY A 102 -7.36 11.29 -11.48
CA GLY A 102 -8.32 10.42 -10.81
C GLY A 102 -7.67 9.49 -9.79
N VAL A 103 -8.31 8.34 -9.57
CA VAL A 103 -7.97 7.39 -8.52
C VAL A 103 -7.64 6.02 -9.10
N VAL A 104 -6.64 5.34 -8.53
CA VAL A 104 -6.40 3.92 -8.76
C VAL A 104 -7.29 3.11 -7.82
N LEU A 105 -8.14 2.25 -8.39
CA LEU A 105 -9.10 1.45 -7.65
C LEU A 105 -8.55 0.06 -7.35
N PHE A 106 -8.61 -0.31 -6.09
CA PHE A 106 -8.35 -1.64 -5.57
C PHE A 106 -9.61 -2.23 -4.96
N ASN A 107 -9.74 -3.56 -5.02
CA ASN A 107 -10.62 -4.28 -4.10
C ASN A 107 -9.87 -4.67 -2.81
N ARG A 108 -10.59 -5.30 -1.87
CA ARG A 108 -10.04 -5.78 -0.60
C ARG A 108 -8.99 -6.87 -0.76
N SER A 109 -8.98 -7.56 -1.91
CA SER A 109 -7.98 -8.58 -2.27
C SER A 109 -6.72 -7.99 -2.90
N MET A 110 -6.53 -6.66 -2.85
CA MET A 110 -5.39 -5.94 -3.42
C MET A 110 -5.23 -6.11 -4.94
N VAL A 111 -6.33 -6.43 -5.63
CA VAL A 111 -6.40 -6.45 -7.10
C VAL A 111 -6.73 -5.06 -7.59
N ALA A 112 -5.91 -4.52 -8.50
CA ALA A 112 -6.22 -3.24 -9.14
C ALA A 112 -7.27 -3.46 -10.23
N ASN A 113 -8.44 -2.86 -10.05
CA ASN A 113 -9.63 -3.02 -10.89
C ASN A 113 -9.79 -1.87 -11.92
N GLY A 114 -8.95 -0.86 -11.85
CA GLY A 114 -8.96 0.26 -12.78
C GLY A 114 -8.18 1.47 -12.28
N PHE A 115 -8.02 2.45 -13.16
CA PHE A 115 -7.37 3.72 -12.86
C PHE A 115 -8.02 4.87 -13.62
N GLY A 116 -7.69 6.09 -13.20
CA GLY A 116 -8.36 7.30 -13.69
C GLY A 116 -9.82 7.36 -13.29
N ALA A 117 -10.17 6.77 -12.13
CA ALA A 117 -11.54 6.74 -11.65
C ALA A 117 -11.93 8.11 -11.05
N VAL A 118 -13.14 8.57 -11.38
CA VAL A 118 -13.75 9.78 -10.81
C VAL A 118 -14.72 9.39 -9.70
N LEU A 119 -14.53 9.97 -8.51
CA LEU A 119 -15.41 9.79 -7.36
C LEU A 119 -16.63 10.71 -7.50
N LYS A 120 -17.83 10.14 -7.62
CA LYS A 120 -19.09 10.87 -7.86
C LYS A 120 -19.87 11.20 -6.57
N SER A 121 -19.45 10.71 -5.41
CA SER A 121 -20.13 10.96 -4.13
C SER A 121 -20.16 12.45 -3.80
N LYS A 122 -21.37 12.97 -3.53
CA LYS A 122 -21.60 14.41 -3.28
C LYS A 122 -21.77 14.77 -1.81
N LYS A 123 -22.28 13.86 -0.98
CA LYS A 123 -22.61 14.15 0.42
C LYS A 123 -21.32 14.25 1.23
N MET A 124 -21.13 15.40 1.86
CA MET A 124 -19.96 15.71 2.66
C MET A 124 -20.28 15.66 4.16
N PRO A 125 -19.38 15.14 5.02
CA PRO A 125 -19.54 15.34 6.45
C PRO A 125 -19.36 16.81 6.81
N SER A 126 -20.01 17.26 7.89
CA SER A 126 -19.82 18.63 8.42
C SER A 126 -18.45 18.84 9.06
N LYS A 127 -17.86 17.76 9.57
CA LYS A 127 -16.55 17.74 10.21
C LYS A 127 -15.85 16.41 9.99
N ILE A 128 -14.53 16.44 9.99
CA ILE A 128 -13.67 15.25 9.99
C ILE A 128 -12.79 15.25 11.23
N TYR A 129 -12.24 14.07 11.55
CA TYR A 129 -11.40 13.88 12.71
C TYR A 129 -9.99 13.48 12.27
N VAL A 130 -9.02 14.28 12.65
CA VAL A 130 -7.63 14.13 12.22
C VAL A 130 -6.84 13.48 13.34
N SER A 131 -6.11 12.41 13.02
CA SER A 131 -5.22 11.71 13.95
C SER A 131 -3.78 11.70 13.45
N SER A 132 -2.85 12.09 14.31
CA SER A 132 -1.40 11.89 14.12
C SER A 132 -0.92 10.54 14.65
N THR A 133 -1.78 9.77 15.31
CA THR A 133 -1.48 8.44 15.85
C THR A 133 -2.17 7.34 15.06
N ALA A 134 -1.54 6.17 14.97
CA ALA A 134 -2.10 5.03 14.24
C ALA A 134 -3.43 4.53 14.82
N THR A 135 -3.60 4.61 16.14
CA THR A 135 -4.77 4.04 16.85
C THR A 135 -5.97 4.97 16.92
N ALA A 136 -5.85 6.23 16.49
CA ALA A 136 -6.96 7.19 16.45
C ALA A 136 -7.76 7.28 17.76
N THR A 137 -7.07 7.26 18.90
CA THR A 137 -7.72 7.37 20.22
C THR A 137 -8.50 8.68 20.35
N PRO A 138 -9.59 8.74 21.15
CA PRO A 138 -10.37 9.97 21.30
C PRO A 138 -9.57 11.21 21.67
N LYS A 139 -8.47 11.04 22.43
CA LYS A 139 -7.57 12.13 22.84
C LYS A 139 -6.66 12.65 21.72
N SER A 140 -6.44 11.86 20.67
CA SER A 140 -5.59 12.24 19.53
C SER A 140 -6.36 12.77 18.34
N LEU A 141 -7.69 12.95 18.46
CA LEU A 141 -8.55 13.41 17.37
C LEU A 141 -8.77 14.92 17.42
N ASN A 142 -8.31 15.61 16.38
CA ASN A 142 -8.59 17.03 16.16
C ASN A 142 -9.73 17.20 15.15
N ILE A 143 -10.66 18.10 15.43
CA ILE A 143 -11.79 18.37 14.53
C ILE A 143 -11.33 19.35 13.45
N HIS A 144 -11.55 18.98 12.18
CA HIS A 144 -11.25 19.83 11.03
C HIS A 144 -12.50 20.02 10.16
N ASP A 145 -12.60 21.19 9.54
CA ASP A 145 -13.58 21.46 8.49
C ASP A 145 -13.06 20.89 7.17
N PRO A 146 -13.77 19.94 6.54
CA PRO A 146 -13.29 19.34 5.31
C PRO A 146 -13.27 20.30 4.11
N ARG A 147 -13.92 21.48 4.19
CA ARG A 147 -13.90 22.50 3.14
C ARG A 147 -12.53 23.17 2.96
N HIS A 148 -11.66 23.10 3.97
CA HIS A 148 -10.31 23.65 3.91
C HIS A 148 -9.34 22.83 3.04
N TYR A 149 -9.71 21.62 2.63
CA TYR A 149 -8.85 20.78 1.81
C TYR A 149 -9.09 20.97 0.31
N GLY A 150 -8.09 20.65 -0.50
CA GLY A 150 -8.16 20.69 -1.97
C GLY A 150 -9.14 19.67 -2.56
N THR A 151 -9.42 19.79 -3.86
CA THR A 151 -10.42 18.98 -4.59
C THR A 151 -10.24 17.47 -4.40
N ARG A 152 -9.02 16.95 -4.58
CA ARG A 152 -8.70 15.52 -4.42
C ARG A 152 -9.05 14.98 -3.02
N HIS A 153 -8.70 15.75 -1.99
CA HIS A 153 -9.02 15.41 -0.60
C HIS A 153 -10.53 15.42 -0.36
N ARG A 154 -11.22 16.47 -0.81
CA ARG A 154 -12.67 16.58 -0.65
C ARG A 154 -13.42 15.44 -1.34
N SER A 155 -13.01 15.07 -2.56
CA SER A 155 -13.59 13.93 -3.27
C SER A 155 -13.36 12.62 -2.51
N MET A 156 -12.16 12.40 -1.96
CA MET A 156 -11.87 11.20 -1.17
C MET A 156 -12.67 11.15 0.13
N ILE A 157 -12.75 12.29 0.83
CA ILE A 157 -13.55 12.42 2.05
C ILE A 157 -15.02 12.14 1.76
N ALA A 158 -15.60 12.75 0.71
CA ALA A 158 -16.99 12.53 0.33
C ALA A 158 -17.23 11.05 0.04
N TYR A 159 -16.34 10.41 -0.71
CA TYR A 159 -16.47 8.99 -1.01
C TYR A 159 -16.41 8.12 0.26
N CYS A 160 -15.37 8.25 1.08
CA CYS A 160 -15.21 7.45 2.30
C CYS A 160 -16.31 7.69 3.33
N TRP A 161 -16.92 8.89 3.34
CA TRP A 161 -18.06 9.19 4.19
C TRP A 161 -19.34 8.45 3.77
N ASN A 162 -19.55 8.28 2.47
CA ASN A 162 -20.73 7.62 1.91
C ASN A 162 -20.55 6.10 1.79
N HIS A 163 -19.30 5.61 1.79
CA HIS A 163 -18.94 4.21 1.67
C HIS A 163 -18.10 3.77 2.87
N PRO A 164 -18.72 3.39 4.01
CA PRO A 164 -18.00 3.11 5.26
C PRO A 164 -16.96 1.99 5.17
N GLU A 165 -17.16 1.10 4.21
CA GLU A 165 -16.29 -0.04 3.95
C GLU A 165 -15.03 0.29 3.14
N SER A 166 -14.89 1.55 2.70
CA SER A 166 -13.81 2.00 1.84
C SER A 166 -12.65 2.62 2.61
N LEU A 167 -11.45 2.46 2.05
CA LEU A 167 -10.21 3.06 2.55
C LEU A 167 -9.59 3.90 1.44
N GLY A 168 -9.53 5.20 1.68
CA GLY A 168 -8.95 6.16 0.76
C GLY A 168 -7.52 6.54 1.12
N PHE A 169 -6.67 6.73 0.13
CA PHE A 169 -5.35 7.31 0.26
C PHE A 169 -5.19 8.49 -0.69
N VAL A 170 -4.67 9.60 -0.17
CA VAL A 170 -4.28 10.75 -0.97
C VAL A 170 -2.80 11.01 -0.72
N ILE A 171 -2.05 11.07 -1.81
CA ILE A 171 -0.65 11.47 -1.84
C ILE A 171 -0.62 12.88 -2.40
N SER A 172 -0.21 13.83 -1.57
CA SER A 172 -0.06 15.24 -1.96
C SER A 172 1.19 15.42 -2.81
N GLN A 173 1.27 16.54 -3.54
CA GLN A 173 2.40 16.85 -4.42
C GLN A 173 3.72 17.03 -3.65
N ASP A 174 3.63 17.50 -2.40
CA ASP A 174 4.71 17.61 -1.43
C ASP A 174 5.14 16.26 -0.83
N GLY A 175 4.48 15.17 -1.20
CA GLY A 175 4.79 13.81 -0.73
C GLY A 175 4.10 13.42 0.57
N GLU A 176 3.24 14.26 1.13
CA GLU A 176 2.44 13.88 2.30
C GLU A 176 1.39 12.84 1.95
N ILE A 177 1.34 11.76 2.73
CA ILE A 177 0.36 10.69 2.56
C ILE A 177 -0.69 10.80 3.66
N ARG A 178 -1.95 10.83 3.26
CA ARG A 178 -3.11 10.82 4.15
C ARG A 178 -4.02 9.65 3.84
N ALA A 179 -4.53 9.01 4.89
CA ALA A 179 -5.51 7.93 4.78
C ALA A 179 -6.87 8.37 5.32
N PHE A 180 -7.95 7.86 4.75
CA PHE A 180 -9.34 8.22 5.06
C PHE A 180 -10.15 6.96 5.25
N CYS A 181 -10.83 6.84 6.38
CA CYS A 181 -11.77 5.77 6.64
C CYS A 181 -12.90 6.28 7.54
N LYS A 182 -14.12 5.78 7.35
CA LYS A 182 -15.22 6.06 8.25
C LYS A 182 -15.28 4.97 9.32
N ILE A 183 -15.21 5.39 10.58
CA ILE A 183 -15.38 4.53 11.76
C ILE A 183 -16.57 5.08 12.53
N ASP A 184 -17.60 4.24 12.69
CA ASP A 184 -18.92 4.65 13.18
C ASP A 184 -19.43 5.87 12.37
N ASP A 185 -19.88 6.94 13.03
CA ASP A 185 -20.31 8.19 12.40
C ASP A 185 -19.20 9.25 12.31
N LYS A 186 -17.93 8.81 12.31
CA LYS A 186 -16.78 9.70 12.22
C LYS A 186 -15.92 9.34 11.03
N LEU A 187 -15.65 10.32 10.17
CA LEU A 187 -14.57 10.17 9.20
C LEU A 187 -13.25 10.48 9.90
N ILE A 188 -12.37 9.49 9.94
CA ILE A 188 -11.00 9.62 10.44
C ILE A 188 -10.06 9.87 9.26
N MET A 189 -9.21 10.88 9.41
CA MET A 189 -8.08 11.17 8.54
C MET A 189 -6.78 10.91 9.32
N TRP A 190 -5.96 9.99 8.86
CA TRP A 190 -4.60 9.82 9.36
C TRP A 190 -3.63 10.61 8.50
N GLU A 191 -2.72 11.31 9.15
CA GLU A 191 -1.66 12.08 8.52
C GLU A 191 -0.29 11.65 9.06
N ASN A 192 0.78 12.12 8.42
CA ASN A 192 2.16 11.74 8.74
C ASN A 192 2.42 10.23 8.66
N ILE A 193 1.80 9.56 7.68
CA ILE A 193 2.00 8.13 7.45
C ILE A 193 3.46 7.91 7.03
N LYS A 194 4.24 7.32 7.94
CA LYS A 194 5.66 7.03 7.72
C LYS A 194 5.79 5.82 6.82
N THR A 195 6.36 6.02 5.63
CA THR A 195 6.72 4.92 4.73
C THR A 195 8.06 4.32 5.12
N GLN A 196 8.30 3.08 4.70
CA GLN A 196 9.61 2.43 4.90
C GLN A 196 10.77 3.25 4.33
N GLN A 197 10.55 3.95 3.21
CA GLN A 197 11.55 4.83 2.61
C GLN A 197 11.86 6.04 3.50
N TYR A 198 10.85 6.65 4.13
CA TYR A 198 11.05 7.71 5.11
C TYR A 198 11.89 7.22 6.31
N ILE A 199 11.60 6.01 6.80
CA ILE A 199 12.34 5.39 7.92
C ILE A 199 13.80 5.12 7.52
N ASN A 200 14.04 4.52 6.35
CA ASN A 200 15.37 4.19 5.87
C ASN A 200 16.22 5.43 5.58
N ASN A 201 15.65 6.50 5.03
CA ASN A 201 16.37 7.76 4.79
C ASN A 201 16.73 8.47 6.08
N LYS A 202 15.86 8.43 7.10
CA LYS A 202 16.17 9.00 8.41
C LYS A 202 17.30 8.24 9.12
N MET A 203 17.36 6.90 8.98
CA MET A 203 18.45 6.09 9.52
C MET A 203 19.79 6.26 8.80
N ARG A 204 19.80 6.78 7.55
CA ARG A 204 21.02 7.08 6.80
C ARG A 204 21.60 8.47 7.08
N ASN A 205 20.82 9.35 7.70
CA ASN A 205 21.20 10.74 8.02
C ASN A 205 21.50 10.94 9.52
N ILE A 206 21.73 9.84 10.25
CA ILE A 206 22.23 9.78 11.63
C ILE A 206 23.52 8.98 11.58
#